data_AF-A0A379JJY9-F1
#
_entry.id   AF-A0A379JJY9-F1
#
_cell.length_a   1.000
_cell.length_b   1.000
_cell.length_c   1.000
_cell.angle_alpha   90.00
_cell.angle_beta   90.00
_cell.angle_gamma   90.00
#
_symmetry.space_group_name_H-M   'P 1'
#
loop_
_entity.id
_entity.type
_entity.pdbx_description
1 polymer ?
#
loop_
_entity_poly.entity_id
_entity_poly.type
_entity_poly.pdbx_seq_one_letter_code
_entity_poly.pdbx_strand_id
1 'polypeptide(L)'
;MAIVWYWALAQLLAKTGVDIDEVFEMVNAWQTGARRVRLELATDTATGLRTFVISGRADNGRAIAAYARHTGRDIYIFDATYLTEEQIADFERWEATHHD
;
A
#
# COMPACT_ATOMS: atom_id res chain seq x y z
N MET A 1 -7.97 15.96 7.09
CA MET A 1 -6.67 16.01 6.37
C MET A 1 -7.00 15.78 4.91
N ALA A 2 -6.73 16.74 4.01
CA ALA A 2 -7.10 16.59 2.60
C ALA A 2 -5.98 15.84 1.88
N ILE A 3 -6.30 14.66 1.34
CA ILE A 3 -5.35 13.90 0.54
C ILE A 3 -5.31 14.56 -0.86
N VAL A 4 -4.23 15.26 -1.18
CA VAL A 4 -4.05 15.89 -2.49
C VAL A 4 -3.33 14.89 -3.39
N TRP A 5 -4.09 14.27 -4.29
CA TRP A 5 -3.57 13.26 -5.20
C TRP A 5 -3.10 13.89 -6.50
N TYR A 6 -1.87 13.60 -6.89
CA TYR A 6 -1.28 14.07 -8.14
C TYR A 6 -1.63 13.13 -9.29
N TRP A 7 -2.14 13.64 -10.41
CA TRP A 7 -2.46 12.89 -11.63
C TRP A 7 -1.30 12.02 -12.18
N ALA A 8 -0.05 12.35 -11.85
CA ALA A 8 1.13 11.56 -12.21
C ALA A 8 1.18 10.19 -11.49
N LEU A 9 0.61 10.07 -10.29
CA LEU A 9 0.49 8.82 -9.55
C LEU A 9 -0.39 7.81 -10.29
N ALA A 10 -1.51 8.30 -10.85
CA ALA A 10 -2.46 7.48 -11.59
C ALA A 10 -1.83 6.85 -12.84
N GLN A 11 -0.93 7.58 -13.50
CA GLN A 11 -0.21 7.06 -14.68
C GLN A 11 0.88 6.04 -14.34
N LEU A 12 1.46 6.11 -13.13
CA LEU A 12 2.42 5.13 -12.63
C LEU A 12 1.73 3.82 -12.26
N LEU A 13 0.62 3.91 -11.52
CA LEU A 13 -0.18 2.74 -11.13
C LEU A 13 -0.85 2.05 -12.33
N ALA A 14 -1.29 2.81 -13.34
CA ALA A 14 -1.82 2.24 -14.57
C ALA A 14 -0.84 1.29 -15.31
N LYS A 15 0.48 1.40 -15.07
CA LYS A 15 1.48 0.50 -15.66
C LYS A 15 1.64 -0.82 -14.91
N THR A 16 1.13 -0.92 -13.68
CA THR A 16 1.34 -2.07 -12.80
C THR A 16 0.20 -3.08 -12.89
N GLY A 17 -0.91 -2.69 -13.52
CA GLY A 17 -2.12 -3.53 -13.67
C GLY A 17 -2.98 -3.60 -12.41
N VAL A 18 -2.62 -2.86 -11.35
CA VAL A 18 -3.46 -2.67 -10.17
C VAL A 18 -4.48 -1.58 -10.44
N ASP A 19 -5.73 -1.82 -10.02
CA ASP A 19 -6.77 -0.80 -10.10
C ASP A 19 -6.47 0.32 -9.09
N ILE A 20 -6.47 1.55 -9.60
CA ILE A 20 -6.18 2.73 -8.76
C ILE A 20 -7.25 2.91 -7.68
N ASP A 21 -8.50 2.56 -7.97
CA ASP A 21 -9.60 2.69 -7.02
C ASP A 21 -9.41 1.74 -5.84
N GLU A 22 -8.91 0.53 -6.08
CA GLU A 22 -8.59 -0.42 -5.00
C GLU A 22 -7.44 0.08 -4.10
N VAL A 23 -6.45 0.77 -4.67
CA VAL A 23 -5.39 1.44 -3.89
C VAL A 23 -5.97 2.58 -3.05
N PHE A 24 -6.85 3.40 -3.64
CA PHE A 24 -7.54 4.48 -2.91
C PHE A 24 -8.38 3.96 -1.77
N GLU A 25 -9.18 2.93 -2.01
CA GLU A 25 -10.02 2.26 -1.02
C GLU A 25 -9.18 1.79 0.17
N MET A 26 -8.11 1.04 -0.10
CA MET A 26 -7.20 0.54 0.93
C MET A 26 -6.61 1.67 1.77
N VAL A 27 -6.08 2.71 1.11
CA VAL A 27 -5.40 3.84 1.80
C VAL A 27 -6.39 4.69 2.58
N ASN A 28 -7.57 4.96 2.01
CA ASN A 28 -8.61 5.71 2.69
C ASN A 28 -9.11 4.95 3.92
N ALA A 29 -9.43 3.66 3.79
CA ALA A 29 -9.85 2.82 4.91
C ALA A 29 -8.78 2.75 6.01
N TRP A 30 -7.50 2.75 5.64
CA TRP A 30 -6.40 2.85 6.60
C TRP A 30 -6.38 4.20 7.32
N GLN A 31 -6.42 5.31 6.59
CA GLN A 31 -6.34 6.65 7.18
C GLN A 31 -7.54 7.00 8.06
N THR A 32 -8.72 6.44 7.77
CA THR A 32 -9.91 6.59 8.62
C THR A 32 -9.94 5.60 9.79
N GLY A 33 -8.96 4.70 9.90
CA GLY A 33 -8.92 3.65 10.92
C GLY A 33 -9.95 2.54 10.73
N ALA A 34 -10.61 2.47 9.57
CA ALA A 34 -11.62 1.45 9.25
C ALA A 34 -10.98 0.08 8.98
N ARG A 35 -9.74 0.05 8.47
CA ARG A 35 -8.95 -1.17 8.26
C ARG A 35 -7.51 -0.98 8.70
N ARG A 36 -6.90 -2.07 9.17
CA ARG A 36 -5.46 -2.11 9.45
C ARG A 36 -4.69 -2.40 8.17
N VAL A 37 -3.45 -1.94 8.13
CA VAL A 37 -2.48 -2.27 7.10
C VAL A 37 -1.18 -2.69 7.78
N ARG A 38 -0.43 -3.56 7.12
CA ARG A 38 0.94 -3.88 7.53
C ARG A 38 1.87 -2.84 6.92
N LEU A 39 2.71 -2.24 7.75
CA LEU A 39 3.72 -1.28 7.32
C LEU A 39 5.10 -1.89 7.47
N GLU A 40 5.83 -1.95 6.36
CA GLU A 40 7.19 -2.49 6.34
C GLU A 40 8.15 -1.50 5.71
N LEU A 41 9.33 -1.37 6.28
CA LEU A 41 10.40 -0.59 5.66
C LEU A 41 11.08 -1.47 4.61
N ALA A 42 11.10 -1.02 3.36
CA ALA A 42 11.88 -1.63 2.30
C ALA A 42 13.07 -0.72 1.97
N THR A 43 14.25 -1.32 1.84
CA THR A 43 15.46 -0.61 1.43
C THR A 43 15.98 -1.24 0.15
N ASP A 44 16.08 -0.44 -0.91
CA ASP A 44 16.80 -0.84 -2.11
C ASP A 44 18.30 -0.86 -1.79
N THR A 45 18.91 -2.04 -1.84
CA THR A 45 20.33 -2.23 -1.52
C THR A 45 21.27 -1.64 -2.56
N ALA A 46 20.81 -1.46 -3.81
CA ALA A 46 21.60 -0.90 -4.89
C ALA A 46 21.71 0.64 -4.80
N THR A 47 20.63 1.30 -4.40
CA THR A 47 20.55 2.77 -4.35
C THR A 47 20.57 3.34 -2.94
N GLY A 48 20.38 2.50 -1.91
CA GLY A 48 20.18 2.93 -0.52
C GLY A 48 18.85 3.62 -0.28
N LEU A 49 17.95 3.64 -1.28
CA LEU A 49 16.66 4.29 -1.16
C LEU A 49 15.79 3.55 -0.14
N ARG A 50 15.29 4.30 0.85
CA ARG A 50 14.34 3.79 1.83
C ARG A 50 12.92 4.14 1.40
N THR A 51 12.09 3.12 1.30
CA THR A 51 10.67 3.21 1.00
C THR A 51 9.88 2.43 2.05
N PHE A 52 8.57 2.59 2.05
CA PHE A 52 7.64 1.80 2.82
C PHE A 52 6.81 0.94 1.88
N VAL A 53 6.47 -0.25 2.34
CA VAL A 53 5.44 -1.10 1.75
C VAL A 53 4.25 -1.07 2.69
N ILE A 54 3.10 -0.72 2.14
CA ILE A 54 1.81 -0.68 2.82
C ILE A 54 0.98 -1.83 2.26
N SER A 55 0.84 -2.90 3.03
CA SER A 55 0.06 -4.06 2.61
C SER A 55 -1.31 -4.04 3.28
N GLY A 56 -2.37 -4.20 2.49
CA GLY A 56 -3.75 -4.12 2.97
C GLY A 56 -4.74 -4.76 2.01
N ARG A 57 -6.03 -4.72 2.36
CA ARG A 57 -7.13 -5.22 1.51
C ARG A 57 -7.99 -4.09 0.95
N ALA A 58 -8.26 -4.17 -0.36
CA ALA A 58 -9.32 -3.42 -1.03
C ALA A 58 -10.70 -3.91 -0.58
N ASP A 59 -11.77 -3.22 -0.97
CA ASP A 59 -13.13 -3.54 -0.51
C ASP A 59 -13.60 -4.91 -1.00
N ASN A 60 -13.10 -5.34 -2.16
CA ASN A 60 -13.35 -6.67 -2.72
C ASN A 60 -12.51 -7.79 -2.07
N GLY A 61 -11.69 -7.47 -1.08
CA GLY A 61 -10.86 -8.41 -0.33
C GLY A 61 -9.51 -8.74 -0.97
N ARG A 62 -9.20 -8.21 -2.17
CA ARG A 62 -7.87 -8.39 -2.79
C ARG A 62 -6.78 -7.75 -1.95
N ALA A 63 -5.68 -8.48 -1.79
CA ALA A 63 -4.52 -7.98 -1.05
C ALA A 63 -3.57 -7.24 -1.99
N ILE A 64 -3.20 -6.03 -1.59
CA ILE A 64 -2.40 -5.09 -2.37
C ILE A 64 -1.22 -4.64 -1.51
N ALA A 65 -0.05 -4.52 -2.14
CA ALA A 65 1.09 -3.80 -1.60
C ALA A 65 1.22 -2.47 -2.34
N ALA A 66 1.12 -1.36 -1.62
CA ALA A 66 1.43 -0.02 -2.13
C ALA A 66 2.83 0.41 -1.65
N TYR A 67 3.67 0.84 -2.57
CA TYR A 67 5.01 1.33 -2.28
C TYR A 67 4.98 2.84 -2.14
N ALA A 68 5.46 3.33 -1.00
CA ALA A 68 5.32 4.73 -0.64
C ALA A 68 6.57 5.31 0.01
N ARG A 69 6.82 6.59 -0.26
CA ARG A 69 7.83 7.37 0.44
C ARG A 69 7.17 8.33 1.40
N HIS A 70 7.72 8.43 2.61
CA HIS A 70 7.36 9.48 3.55
C HIS A 70 8.24 10.72 3.31
N THR A 71 7.63 11.89 3.12
CA THR A 71 8.35 13.16 3.08
C THR A 71 7.66 14.17 3.99
N GLY A 72 8.27 14.45 5.14
CA GLY A 72 7.71 15.40 6.11
C GLY A 72 6.51 14.83 6.85
N ARG A 73 5.30 15.24 6.47
CA ARG A 73 4.02 14.71 7.03
C ARG A 73 3.20 13.93 6.00
N ASP A 74 3.69 13.88 4.77
CA ASP A 74 2.95 13.35 3.63
C ASP A 74 3.51 11.98 3.22
N ILE A 75 2.61 11.13 2.72
CA ILE A 75 2.92 9.82 2.14
C ILE A 75 2.67 9.90 0.64
N TYR A 76 3.70 9.60 -0.14
CA TYR A 76 3.67 9.56 -1.60
C TYR A 76 3.74 8.12 -2.06
N ILE A 77 2.63 7.57 -2.51
CA ILE A 77 2.57 6.23 -3.12
C ILE A 77 3.05 6.35 -4.55
N PHE A 78 4.06 5.60 -4.98
CA PHE A 78 4.58 5.72 -6.35
C PHE A 78 4.41 4.45 -7.18
N ASP A 79 4.03 3.34 -6.55
CA ASP A 79 3.85 2.03 -7.19
C ASP A 79 2.89 1.19 -6.34
N ALA A 80 2.23 0.19 -6.95
CA ALA A 80 1.45 -0.81 -6.25
C ALA A 80 1.40 -2.12 -7.05
N THR A 81 1.32 -3.24 -6.33
CA THR A 81 1.15 -4.58 -6.91
C THR A 81 0.10 -5.35 -6.13
N TYR A 82 -0.59 -6.29 -6.78
CA TYR A 82 -1.26 -7.37 -6.06
C TYR A 82 -0.22 -8.24 -5.38
N LEU A 83 -0.54 -8.72 -4.18
CA LEU A 83 0.29 -9.71 -3.51
C LEU A 83 0.20 -11.05 -4.24
N THR A 84 1.32 -11.77 -4.31
CA THR A 84 1.36 -13.15 -4.78
C THR A 84 0.72 -14.09 -3.74
N GLU A 85 0.41 -15.34 -4.10
CA GLU A 85 -0.16 -16.32 -3.17
C GLU A 85 0.69 -16.52 -1.91
N GLU A 86 2.02 -16.57 -2.05
CA GLU A 86 2.95 -16.68 -0.92
C GLU A 86 2.89 -15.45 -0.01
N GLN A 87 2.86 -14.26 -0.61
CA GLN A 87 2.75 -13.01 0.14
C GLN A 87 1.38 -12.85 0.80
N ILE A 88 0.31 -13.33 0.17
CA ILE A 88 -1.04 -13.38 0.76
C ILE A 88 -1.02 -14.27 2.00
N ALA A 89 -0.45 -15.47 1.93
CA ALA A 89 -0.37 -16.36 3.08
C ALA A 89 0.44 -15.75 4.23
N ASP A 90 1.53 -15.04 3.92
CA ASP A 90 2.28 -14.30 4.94
C ASP A 90 1.48 -13.15 5.56
N PHE A 91 0.79 -12.40 4.70
CA PHE A 91 -0.06 -11.30 5.11
C PHE A 91 -1.24 -11.78 5.98
N GLU A 92 -1.87 -12.89 5.64
CA GLU A 92 -2.98 -13.48 6.42
C GLU A 92 -2.54 -13.94 7.82
N ARG A 93 -1.31 -14.48 7.96
CA ARG A 93 -0.75 -14.79 9.27
C ARG A 93 -0.54 -13.53 10.11
N TRP A 94 -0.10 -12.44 9.47
CA TRP A 94 -0.01 -11.15 10.13
C TRP A 94 -1.40 -10.63 10.53
N GLU A 95 -2.41 -10.68 9.64
CA GLU A 95 -3.79 -10.26 9.93
C GLU A 95 -4.35 -11.02 11.14
N ALA A 96 -4.15 -12.34 11.21
CA ALA A 96 -4.62 -13.19 12.30
C ALA A 96 -4.01 -12.84 13.67
N THR A 97 -2.83 -12.21 13.72
CA THR A 97 -2.14 -11.83 14.97
C THR A 97 -2.41 -10.39 15.40
N HIS A 98 -3.08 -9.60 14.56
CA HIS A 98 -3.32 -8.17 14.78
C HIS A 98 -4.82 -7.83 14.74
N HIS A 99 -5.68 -8.77 15.14
CA HIS A 99 -7.15 -8.66 15.11
C HIS A 99 -7.80 -8.03 16.37
N ASP A 100 -7.01 -7.63 17.37
CA ASP A 100 -7.49 -6.98 18.61
C ASP A 100 -7.64 -5.47 18.47
#